data_AF-K2CEW7-F1
#
_entry.id   AF-K2CEW7-F1
#
_cell.length_a   1.000
_cell.length_b   1.000
_cell.length_c   1.000
_cell.angle_alpha   90.00
_cell.angle_beta   90.00
_cell.angle_gamma   90.00
#
_symmetry.space_group_name_H-M   'P 1'
#
loop_
_entity.id
_entity.type
_entity.pdbx_description
1 polymer ?
#
loop_
_entity_poly.entity_id
_entity_poly.type
_entity_poly.pdbx_seq_one_letter_code
_entity_poly.pdbx_strand_id
1 'polypeptide(L)' 'MPGKRGEPQNIVVQQKYPELMVPAKVKLVRNEDLRWIDESGHGWVEEFDVLTAD' A
#
# COMPACT_ATOMS: atom_id res chain seq x y z
N MET A 1 9.09 -28.00 1.06
CA MET A 1 9.70 -26.97 0.17
C MET A 1 9.79 -25.66 0.94
N PRO A 2 11.00 -25.15 1.21
CA PRO A 2 11.17 -23.71 1.43
C PRO A 2 10.61 -22.99 0.20
N GLY A 3 9.73 -21.99 0.38
CA GLY A 3 9.21 -21.21 -0.75
C GLY A 3 7.71 -21.34 -1.06
N LYS A 4 6.93 -22.12 -0.28
CA LYS A 4 5.45 -22.00 -0.28
C LYS A 4 4.95 -21.33 0.99
N ARG A 5 5.52 -20.16 1.33
CA ARG A 5 4.81 -19.25 2.22
C ARG A 5 3.65 -18.73 1.37
N GLY A 6 2.43 -19.17 1.65
CA GLY A 6 1.25 -18.53 1.06
C GLY A 6 1.28 -17.04 1.35
N GLU A 7 0.45 -16.27 0.65
CA GLU A 7 0.39 -14.84 0.94
C GLU A 7 0.13 -14.60 2.43
N PRO A 8 0.85 -13.65 3.05
CA PRO A 8 0.69 -13.37 4.47
C PRO A 8 -0.76 -12.94 4.76
N GLN A 9 -1.51 -13.80 5.45
CA GLN A 9 -2.87 -13.48 5.88
C GLN A 9 -2.84 -12.91 7.30
N ASN A 10 -3.44 -11.74 7.49
CA ASN A 10 -3.65 -11.16 8.81
C ASN A 10 -5.09 -11.40 9.27
N ILE A 11 -5.30 -12.49 10.00
CA ILE A 11 -6.63 -12.95 10.45
C ILE A 11 -7.37 -11.89 11.26
N VAL A 12 -6.65 -11.11 12.08
CA VAL A 12 -7.25 -10.05 12.92
C VAL A 12 -7.82 -8.93 12.04
N VAL A 13 -7.10 -8.55 10.98
CA VAL A 13 -7.57 -7.55 10.02
C VAL A 13 -8.73 -8.12 9.20
N GLN A 14 -8.66 -9.38 8.77
CA GLN A 14 -9.74 -10.04 8.03
C GLN A 14 -11.06 -10.07 8.81
N GLN A 15 -11.02 -10.35 10.11
CA GLN A 15 -12.21 -10.38 10.95
C GLN A 15 -12.80 -8.99 11.19
N LYS A 16 -11.94 -7.97 11.34
CA LYS A 16 -12.37 -6.60 11.67
C LYS A 16 -12.75 -5.78 10.44
N TYR A 17 -12.07 -6.01 9.32
CA TYR A 17 -12.17 -5.25 8.07
C TYR A 17 -12.16 -6.23 6.87
N PRO A 18 -13.19 -7.07 6.72
CA PRO A 18 -13.26 -8.03 5.62
C PRO A 18 -13.20 -7.36 4.24
N GLU A 19 -13.66 -6.11 4.12
CA GLU A 19 -13.60 -5.30 2.91
C GLU A 19 -12.17 -4.96 2.47
N LEU A 20 -11.19 -4.98 3.38
CA LEU A 20 -9.78 -4.73 3.06
C LEU A 20 -9.06 -5.99 2.54
N MET A 21 -9.74 -7.14 2.54
CA MET A 21 -9.18 -8.40 2.01
C MET A 21 -9.38 -8.55 0.50
N VAL A 22 -10.05 -7.60 -0.14
CA VAL A 22 -10.18 -7.59 -1.59
C VAL A 22 -8.88 -7.10 -2.23
N PRO A 23 -8.54 -7.57 -3.45
CA PRO A 23 -7.41 -7.02 -4.18
C PRO A 23 -7.49 -5.50 -4.29
N ALA A 24 -6.38 -4.82 -4.03
CA ALA A 24 -6.30 -3.38 -4.20
C ALA A 24 -6.54 -3.02 -5.67
N LYS A 25 -7.45 -2.07 -5.92
CA LYS A 25 -7.77 -1.59 -7.29
C LYS A 25 -6.77 -0.58 -7.82
N VAL A 26 -5.91 -0.07 -6.95
CA VAL A 26 -4.90 0.92 -7.27
C VAL A 26 -3.58 0.54 -6.62
N LYS A 27 -2.49 0.93 -7.27
CA LYS A 27 -1.13 0.75 -6.79
C LYS A 27 -0.47 2.11 -6.72
N LEU A 28 0.17 2.39 -5.58
CA LEU A 28 1.05 3.54 -5.43
C LEU A 28 2.41 3.18 -6.02
N VAL A 29 2.89 4.00 -6.95
CA VAL A 29 4.18 3.83 -7.60
C VAL A 29 5.04 5.03 -7.28
N ARG A 30 6.29 4.77 -6.89
CA ARG A 30 7.24 5.82 -6.56
C ARG A 30 7.55 6.62 -7.81
N ASN A 31 7.50 7.94 -7.71
CA ASN A 31 7.80 8.81 -8.83
C ASN A 31 9.29 8.69 -9.21
N GLU A 32 9.61 8.74 -10.51
CA GLU A 32 11.01 8.79 -10.96
C GLU A 32 11.68 10.11 -10.53
N ASP A 33 10.90 11.20 -10.54
CA ASP A 33 11.28 12.49 -10.01
C ASP A 33 10.75 12.63 -8.57
N LEU A 34 11.62 12.42 -7.60
CA LEU A 34 11.26 12.39 -6.18
C LEU A 34 10.79 13.77 -5.70
N ARG A 35 9.52 13.88 -5.31
CA ARG A 35 8.88 15.11 -4.83
C ARG A 35 8.43 14.96 -3.39
N TRP A 36 8.72 15.98 -2.59
CA TRP A 36 8.32 16.07 -1.20
C TRP A 36 7.23 17.12 -1.01
N ILE A 37 6.23 16.78 -0.22
CA ILE A 37 5.12 17.66 0.18
C ILE A 37 5.35 18.03 1.65
N ASP A 38 5.32 19.33 1.94
CA ASP A 38 5.41 19.86 3.31
C ASP A 38 4.06 19.68 4.03
N GLU A 39 4.04 18.85 5.07
CA GLU A 39 2.87 18.61 5.93
C GLU A 39 2.95 19.44 7.24
N SER A 40 3.77 20.49 7.24
CA SER A 40 3.94 21.43 8.34
C SER A 40 4.38 20.73 9.64
N GLY A 41 3.50 20.68 10.65
CA GLY A 41 3.82 20.11 11.96
C GLY A 41 4.10 18.60 11.95
N HIS A 42 3.78 17.91 10.86
CA HIS A 42 3.97 16.47 10.70
C HIS A 42 5.20 16.11 9.84
N GLY A 43 5.91 17.10 9.31
CA GLY A 43 7.14 16.93 8.55
C GLY A 43 6.89 16.86 7.04
N TRP A 44 7.57 15.94 6.36
CA TRP A 44 7.56 15.82 4.90
C TRP A 44 7.06 14.46 4.48
N VAL A 45 6.19 14.42 3.47
CA VAL A 45 5.70 13.18 2.87
C VAL A 45 6.10 13.11 1.40
N GLU A 46 6.33 11.89 0.91
CA GLU A 46 6.73 11.66 -0.48
C GLU A 46 5.48 11.55 -1.38
N GLU A 47 5.54 12.19 -2.55
CA GLU A 47 4.51 12.08 -3.59
C GLU A 47 4.64 10.74 -4.34
N PHE A 48 3.50 10.07 -4.57
CA PHE A 48 3.41 8.82 -5.34
C PHE A 48 2.41 8.97 -6.48
N ASP A 49 2.71 8.35 -7.61
CA ASP A 49 1.76 8.18 -8.69
C ASP A 49 0.75 7.08 -8.33
N VAL A 50 -0.51 7.28 -8.73
CA VAL A 50 -1.58 6.31 -8.53
C VAL A 50 -1.90 5.64 -9.86
N LEU A 51 -1.63 4.35 -9.96
CA LEU A 51 -1.99 3.53 -11.11
C LEU A 51 -3.17 2.63 -10.77
N THR A 52 -4.02 2.31 -11.74
CA THR A 52 -4.98 1.21 -11.60
C THR A 52 -4.23 -0.11 -11.56
N ALA A 53 -4.62 -0.98 -10.65
CA ALA A 53 -4.14 -2.36 -10.60
C ALA A 53 -4.99 -3.19 -11.56
N ASP A 54 -4.36 -3.72 -12.61
CA ASP A 54 -4.98 -4.66 -13.57
C ASP A 54 -5.24 -6.03 -12.94
#